data_AF-A0A1N6IC22-F1
#
_entry.id   AF-A0A1N6IC22-F1
#
_cell.length_a   1.000
_cell.length_b   1.000
_cell.length_c   1.000
_cell.angle_alpha   90.00
_cell.angle_beta   90.00
_cell.angle_gamma   90.00
#
_symmetry.space_group_name_H-M   'P 1'
#
loop_
_entity.id
_entity.type
_entity.pdbx_description
1 polymer ?
#
loop_
_entity_poly.entity_id
_entity_poly.type
_entity_poly.pdbx_seq_one_letter_code
_entity_poly.pdbx_strand_id
1 'polypeptide(L)'
;MTTSAAAFIDRTLRAEGSDERASADAARIAGGLRFYGASVGAVRGTVRDARRRHPELTHDDVTALASELWAEPVYERRLAAVVLLQGQVSTLLVSDFTRLEQLLRSAGVGELVDPLVADVVRPLLERLEGADAARARRIVERWASEGLLPQS
;
A
#
# COMPACT_ATOMS: atom_id res chain seq x y z
N MET A 1 -19.12 -3.17 3.34
CA MET A 1 -19.27 -2.02 4.25
C MET A 1 -17.92 -1.36 4.38
N THR A 2 -17.85 -0.03 4.32
CA THR A 2 -16.58 0.70 4.49
C THR A 2 -16.29 0.88 5.97
N THR A 3 -15.07 0.56 6.43
CA THR A 3 -14.67 0.76 7.82
C THR A 3 -14.58 2.25 8.17
N SER A 4 -14.72 2.59 9.46
CA SER A 4 -14.57 3.99 9.92
C SER A 4 -13.20 4.56 9.52
N ALA A 5 -12.14 3.75 9.63
CA ALA A 5 -10.78 4.14 9.26
C ALA A 5 -10.65 4.41 7.75
N ALA A 6 -11.16 3.53 6.89
CA ALA A 6 -11.12 3.72 5.44
C ALA A 6 -11.96 4.94 5.00
N ALA A 7 -13.14 5.13 5.60
CA ALA A 7 -14.00 6.27 5.33
C ALA A 7 -13.35 7.60 5.75
N PHE A 8 -12.65 7.61 6.89
CA PHE A 8 -11.89 8.77 7.36
C PHE A 8 -10.74 9.10 6.40
N ILE A 9 -9.95 8.10 5.99
CA ILE A 9 -8.84 8.30 5.06
C ILE A 9 -9.37 8.83 3.72
N ASP A 10 -10.38 8.20 3.13
CA ASP A 10 -10.98 8.64 1.86
C ASP A 10 -11.41 10.10 1.89
N ARG A 11 -12.20 10.46 2.90
CA ARG A 11 -12.75 11.82 3.03
C ARG A 11 -11.64 12.85 3.20
N THR A 12 -10.64 12.54 4.01
CA THR A 12 -9.53 13.46 4.28
C THR A 12 -8.67 13.64 3.02
N LEU A 13 -8.34 12.56 2.31
CA LEU A 13 -7.56 12.65 1.07
C LEU A 13 -8.30 13.43 -0.02
N ARG A 14 -9.62 13.27 -0.13
CA ARG A 14 -10.44 14.10 -1.05
C ARG A 14 -10.42 15.57 -0.67
N ALA A 15 -10.48 15.89 0.62
CA ALA A 15 -10.46 17.27 1.10
C ALA A 15 -9.08 17.95 0.90
N GLU A 16 -7.99 17.19 0.99
CA GLU A 16 -6.62 17.64 0.74
C GLU A 16 -6.24 17.67 -0.75
N GLY A 17 -7.14 17.21 -1.62
CA GLY A 17 -6.95 17.09 -3.05
C GLY A 17 -6.98 18.43 -3.79
N SER A 18 -6.39 18.46 -4.99
CA SER A 18 -6.55 19.57 -5.93
C SER A 18 -6.69 19.03 -7.36
N ASP A 19 -7.59 19.62 -8.14
CA ASP A 19 -7.85 19.20 -9.52
C ASP A 19 -6.63 19.41 -10.42
N GLU A 20 -5.84 20.47 -10.18
CA GLU A 20 -4.60 20.74 -10.91
C GLU A 20 -3.57 19.64 -10.66
N ARG A 21 -3.36 19.24 -9.39
CA ARG A 21 -2.43 18.17 -9.03
C ARG A 21 -2.94 16.83 -9.55
N ALA A 22 -4.24 16.56 -9.41
CA ALA A 22 -4.86 15.34 -9.91
C ALA A 22 -4.65 15.18 -11.42
N SER A 23 -4.83 16.26 -12.18
CA SER A 23 -4.62 16.27 -13.64
C SER A 23 -3.16 16.10 -14.01
N ALA A 24 -2.25 16.80 -13.31
CA ALA A 24 -0.81 16.67 -13.54
C ALA A 24 -0.28 15.27 -13.22
N ASP A 25 -0.71 14.68 -12.11
CA ASP A 25 -0.35 13.32 -11.73
C ASP A 25 -0.98 12.28 -12.66
N ALA A 26 -2.23 12.44 -13.09
CA ALA A 26 -2.86 11.55 -14.06
C ALA A 26 -2.16 11.56 -15.43
N ALA A 27 -1.68 12.74 -15.88
CA ALA A 27 -0.92 12.86 -17.13
C ALA A 27 0.46 12.20 -17.04
N ARG A 28 1.09 12.23 -15.86
CA ARG A 28 2.41 11.63 -15.59
C ARG A 28 2.31 10.12 -15.33
N ILE A 29 1.33 9.69 -14.55
CA ILE A 29 1.12 8.33 -14.09
C ILE A 29 0.06 7.68 -14.98
N ALA A 30 0.51 7.12 -16.09
CA ALA A 30 -0.36 6.43 -17.03
C ALA A 30 -0.76 5.04 -16.49
N GLY A 31 -1.91 4.95 -15.83
CA GLY A 31 -2.35 3.70 -15.17
C GLY A 31 -3.84 3.45 -15.04
N GLY A 32 -4.69 4.30 -15.62
CA GLY A 32 -6.15 4.18 -15.52
C GLY A 32 -6.71 4.38 -14.09
N LEU A 33 -5.91 4.90 -13.18
CA LEU A 33 -6.34 5.26 -11.83
C LEU A 33 -7.00 6.64 -11.82
N ARG A 34 -7.94 6.83 -10.89
CA ARG A 34 -8.42 8.17 -10.54
C ARG A 34 -7.43 8.81 -9.56
N PHE A 35 -7.43 10.14 -9.52
CA PHE A 35 -6.58 10.93 -8.64
C PHE A 35 -7.44 11.93 -7.88
N TYR A 36 -7.18 12.07 -6.58
CA TYR A 36 -7.71 13.19 -5.80
C TYR A 36 -6.78 14.41 -5.87
N GLY A 37 -5.51 14.20 -6.21
CA GLY A 37 -4.48 15.24 -6.18
C GLY A 37 -4.03 15.55 -4.76
N ALA A 38 -4.05 14.59 -3.83
CA ALA A 38 -3.50 14.80 -2.50
C ALA A 38 -1.98 14.57 -2.51
N SER A 39 -1.22 15.43 -1.85
CA SER A 39 0.25 15.26 -1.78
C SER A 39 0.65 14.00 -1.01
N VAL A 40 1.85 13.46 -1.27
CA VAL A 40 2.42 12.34 -0.48
C VAL A 40 2.48 12.69 1.02
N GLY A 41 2.78 13.94 1.37
CA GLY A 41 2.77 14.42 2.76
C GLY A 41 1.37 14.34 3.40
N ALA A 42 0.34 14.76 2.66
CA ALA A 42 -1.05 14.63 3.10
C ALA A 42 -1.48 13.17 3.27
N VAL A 43 -1.04 12.27 2.37
CA VAL A 43 -1.27 10.83 2.51
C VAL A 43 -0.64 10.27 3.78
N ARG A 44 0.66 10.55 4.02
CA ARG A 44 1.36 10.10 5.23
C ARG A 44 0.73 10.67 6.51
N GLY A 45 0.38 11.96 6.50
CA GLY A 45 -0.31 12.63 7.60
C GLY A 45 -1.64 11.97 7.91
N THR A 46 -2.47 11.74 6.90
CA THR A 46 -3.81 11.12 7.02
C THR A 46 -3.74 9.70 7.56
N VAL A 47 -2.83 8.87 7.07
CA VAL A 47 -2.66 7.48 7.56
C VAL A 47 -2.21 7.47 9.03
N ARG A 48 -1.24 8.33 9.39
CA ARG A 48 -0.82 8.50 10.79
C ARG A 48 -1.99 8.91 11.68
N ASP A 49 -2.80 9.84 11.20
CA ASP A 49 -3.96 10.36 11.89
C ASP A 49 -5.08 9.33 12.07
N ALA A 50 -5.30 8.46 11.08
CA ALA A 50 -6.23 7.34 11.16
C ALA A 50 -5.75 6.33 12.22
N ARG A 51 -4.47 5.98 12.21
CA ARG A 51 -3.87 5.08 13.21
C ARG A 51 -3.94 5.61 14.63
N ARG A 52 -3.79 6.93 14.82
CA ARG A 52 -3.95 7.57 16.13
C ARG A 52 -5.40 7.50 16.63
N ARG A 53 -6.38 7.59 15.72
CA ARG A 53 -7.82 7.53 16.02
C ARG A 53 -8.32 6.11 16.28
N HIS A 54 -7.62 5.12 15.74
CA HIS A 54 -7.96 3.70 15.85
C HIS A 54 -6.80 2.88 16.43
N PRO A 55 -6.38 3.14 17.69
CA PRO A 55 -5.30 2.39 18.35
C PRO A 55 -5.63 0.90 18.56
N GLU A 56 -6.91 0.52 18.47
CA GLU A 56 -7.42 -0.84 18.63
C GLU A 56 -7.19 -1.76 17.43
N LEU A 57 -6.76 -1.24 16.27
CA LEU A 57 -6.58 -2.04 15.06
C LEU A 57 -5.55 -3.15 15.30
N THR A 58 -5.99 -4.38 15.14
CA THR A 58 -5.14 -5.56 15.17
C THR A 58 -4.35 -5.69 13.87
N HIS A 59 -3.42 -6.65 13.81
CA HIS A 59 -2.74 -7.04 12.58
C HIS A 59 -3.73 -7.34 11.44
N ASP A 60 -4.76 -8.15 11.73
CA ASP A 60 -5.78 -8.52 10.75
C ASP A 60 -6.59 -7.30 10.29
N ASP A 61 -6.91 -6.38 11.20
CA ASP A 61 -7.61 -5.14 10.84
C ASP A 61 -6.75 -4.23 9.95
N VAL A 62 -5.44 -4.14 10.21
CA VAL A 62 -4.50 -3.39 9.37
C VAL A 62 -4.45 -3.97 7.95
N THR A 63 -4.33 -5.29 7.83
CA THR A 63 -4.26 -5.94 6.50
C THR A 63 -5.60 -5.88 5.76
N ALA A 64 -6.73 -5.94 6.49
CA ALA A 64 -8.06 -5.73 5.94
C ALA A 64 -8.26 -4.29 5.46
N LEU A 65 -7.85 -3.30 6.26
CA LEU A 65 -7.90 -1.88 5.92
C LEU A 65 -7.05 -1.57 4.68
N ALA A 66 -5.84 -2.13 4.59
CA ALA A 66 -4.98 -1.97 3.41
C ALA A 66 -5.68 -2.47 2.13
N SER A 67 -6.33 -3.64 2.18
CA SER A 67 -7.10 -4.14 1.04
C SER A 67 -8.35 -3.32 0.73
N GLU A 68 -9.04 -2.81 1.73
CA GLU A 68 -10.20 -1.94 1.54
C GLU A 68 -9.83 -0.61 0.89
N LEU A 69 -8.71 -0.01 1.30
CA LEU A 69 -8.15 1.17 0.65
C LEU A 69 -7.79 0.87 -0.80
N TRP A 70 -7.18 -0.29 -1.08
CA TRP A 70 -6.71 -0.68 -2.40
C TRP A 70 -7.80 -1.03 -3.42
N ALA A 71 -8.94 -1.54 -2.94
CA ALA A 71 -10.05 -1.99 -3.77
C ALA A 71 -10.60 -0.88 -4.69
N GLU A 72 -10.55 0.37 -4.22
CA GLU A 72 -10.88 1.53 -5.05
C GLU A 72 -9.71 1.87 -5.99
N PRO A 73 -9.95 2.02 -7.31
CA PRO A 73 -8.92 2.40 -8.28
C PRO A 73 -8.62 3.91 -8.19
N VAL A 74 -8.13 4.34 -7.03
CA VAL A 74 -7.68 5.71 -6.77
C VAL A 74 -6.24 5.66 -6.28
N TYR A 75 -5.36 6.44 -6.91
CA TYR A 75 -3.93 6.43 -6.62
C TYR A 75 -3.63 6.71 -5.15
N GLU A 76 -4.18 7.78 -4.58
CA GLU A 76 -3.88 8.20 -3.21
C GLU A 76 -4.42 7.22 -2.16
N ARG A 77 -5.53 6.53 -2.46
CA ARG A 77 -6.03 5.46 -1.59
C ARG A 77 -5.10 4.25 -1.58
N ARG A 78 -4.62 3.83 -2.76
CA ARG A 78 -3.64 2.74 -2.88
C ARG A 78 -2.32 3.11 -2.25
N LEU A 79 -1.85 4.35 -2.45
CA LEU A 79 -0.66 4.86 -1.78
C LEU A 79 -0.84 4.90 -0.25
N ALA A 80 -2.03 5.26 0.25
CA ALA A 80 -2.34 5.21 1.67
C ALA A 80 -2.25 3.77 2.22
N ALA A 81 -2.68 2.77 1.47
CA ALA A 81 -2.49 1.37 1.84
C ALA A 81 -1.01 0.97 1.90
N VAL A 82 -0.17 1.41 0.95
CA VAL A 82 1.29 1.18 1.00
C VAL A 82 1.88 1.81 2.27
N VAL A 83 1.55 3.08 2.54
CA VAL A 83 2.04 3.81 3.73
C VAL A 83 1.57 3.15 5.03
N LEU A 84 0.34 2.64 5.06
CA LEU A 84 -0.21 1.91 6.21
C LEU A 84 0.61 0.64 6.48
N LEU A 85 0.85 -0.16 5.44
CA LEU A 85 1.63 -1.40 5.52
C LEU A 85 3.10 -1.12 5.88
N GLN A 86 3.72 -0.10 5.28
CA GLN A 86 5.07 0.37 5.62
C GLN A 86 5.20 0.66 7.12
N GLY A 87 4.22 1.38 7.69
CA GLY A 87 4.20 1.69 9.11
C GLY A 87 3.97 0.49 10.03
N GLN A 88 3.63 -0.68 9.48
CA GLN A 88 3.27 -1.91 10.21
C GLN A 88 4.15 -3.10 9.81
N VAL A 89 5.23 -2.90 9.05
CA VAL A 89 6.16 -3.98 8.65
C VAL A 89 6.64 -4.81 9.85
N SER A 90 6.80 -4.20 11.03
CA SER A 90 7.25 -4.90 12.23
C SER A 90 6.29 -5.97 12.73
N THR A 91 5.01 -5.90 12.37
CA THR A 91 3.95 -6.82 12.78
C THR A 91 3.52 -7.78 11.66
N LEU A 92 3.95 -7.54 10.42
CA LEU A 92 3.62 -8.41 9.28
C LEU A 92 4.29 -9.78 9.39
N LEU A 93 3.62 -10.79 8.84
CA LEU A 93 4.00 -12.19 8.88
C LEU A 93 4.27 -12.73 7.46
N VAL A 94 4.90 -13.90 7.36
CA VAL A 94 5.13 -14.58 6.08
C VAL A 94 3.83 -14.89 5.32
N SER A 95 2.72 -15.07 6.04
CA SER A 95 1.39 -15.29 5.45
C SER A 95 0.87 -14.08 4.65
N ASP A 96 1.35 -12.87 4.96
CA ASP A 96 0.89 -11.65 4.30
C ASP A 96 1.45 -11.49 2.89
N PHE A 97 2.50 -12.25 2.52
CA PHE A 97 3.04 -12.25 1.16
C PHE A 97 1.98 -12.58 0.11
N THR A 98 1.02 -13.46 0.42
CA THR A 98 -0.10 -13.75 -0.50
C THR A 98 -0.93 -12.51 -0.79
N ARG A 99 -1.14 -11.63 0.20
CA ARG A 99 -1.85 -10.36 0.00
C ARG A 99 -0.99 -9.35 -0.75
N LEU A 100 0.29 -9.21 -0.38
CA LEU A 100 1.23 -8.32 -1.07
C LEU A 100 1.36 -8.65 -2.56
N GLU A 101 1.35 -9.94 -2.91
CA GLU A 101 1.30 -10.39 -4.30
C GLU A 101 0.08 -9.86 -5.06
N GLN A 102 -1.10 -9.95 -4.46
CA GLN A 102 -2.33 -9.46 -5.08
C GLN A 102 -2.31 -7.93 -5.26
N LEU A 103 -1.74 -7.20 -4.32
CA LEU A 103 -1.53 -5.76 -4.45
C LEU A 103 -0.56 -5.47 -5.61
N LEU A 104 0.59 -6.12 -5.67
CA LEU A 104 1.56 -5.95 -6.76
C LEU A 104 0.94 -6.24 -8.13
N ARG A 105 0.19 -7.34 -8.27
CA ARG A 105 -0.46 -7.71 -9.54
C ARG A 105 -1.52 -6.70 -9.99
N SER A 106 -2.14 -5.99 -9.06
CA SER A 106 -3.21 -5.04 -9.34
C SER A 106 -2.77 -3.57 -9.27
N ALA A 107 -1.49 -3.30 -8.96
CA ALA A 107 -0.96 -1.95 -8.80
C ALA A 107 -1.07 -1.13 -10.09
N GLY A 108 -0.73 -1.73 -11.23
CA GLY A 108 -0.89 -1.15 -12.57
C GLY A 108 0.09 -0.02 -12.92
N VAL A 109 0.85 0.50 -11.94
CA VAL A 109 1.80 1.62 -12.10
C VAL A 109 3.04 1.44 -11.25
N GLY A 110 4.20 1.87 -11.75
CA GLY A 110 5.48 1.82 -11.04
C GLY A 110 5.45 2.60 -9.73
N GLU A 111 4.75 3.73 -9.70
CA GLU A 111 4.62 4.61 -8.55
C GLU A 111 3.86 4.00 -7.36
N LEU A 112 3.24 2.83 -7.53
CA LEU A 112 2.70 2.00 -6.45
C LEU A 112 3.52 0.73 -6.22
N VAL A 113 4.04 0.12 -7.29
CA VAL A 113 4.90 -1.08 -7.21
C VAL A 113 6.18 -0.77 -6.45
N ASP A 114 6.88 0.31 -6.81
CA ASP A 114 8.18 0.66 -6.26
C ASP A 114 8.15 0.86 -4.74
N PRO A 115 7.28 1.72 -4.17
CA PRO A 115 7.21 1.86 -2.71
C PRO A 115 6.68 0.59 -2.04
N LEU A 116 5.78 -0.18 -2.65
CA LEU A 116 5.33 -1.44 -2.07
C LEU A 116 6.48 -2.46 -1.97
N VAL A 117 7.36 -2.53 -2.97
CA VAL A 117 8.53 -3.41 -2.94
C VAL A 117 9.60 -2.87 -1.98
N ALA A 118 9.97 -1.60 -2.15
CA ALA A 118 11.10 -1.00 -1.43
C ALA A 118 10.81 -0.79 0.05
N ASP A 119 9.59 -0.37 0.41
CA ASP A 119 9.24 0.03 1.77
C ASP A 119 8.46 -1.04 2.55
N VAL A 120 7.94 -2.08 1.89
CA VAL A 120 7.14 -3.14 2.54
C VAL A 120 7.73 -4.52 2.32
N VAL A 121 7.85 -4.99 1.07
CA VAL A 121 8.28 -6.37 0.76
C VAL A 121 9.73 -6.61 1.21
N ARG A 122 10.67 -5.74 0.83
CA ARG A 122 12.09 -5.89 1.19
C ARG A 122 12.30 -5.80 2.71
N PRO A 123 11.77 -4.79 3.43
CA PRO A 123 11.94 -4.72 4.88
C PRO A 123 11.26 -5.87 5.63
N LEU A 124 10.12 -6.39 5.14
CA LEU A 124 9.51 -7.59 5.70
C LEU A 124 10.40 -8.82 5.50
N LEU A 125 10.93 -9.02 4.30
CA LEU A 125 11.81 -10.14 3.99
C LEU A 125 13.08 -10.15 4.86
N GLU A 126 13.67 -8.98 5.08
CA GLU A 126 14.88 -8.79 5.91
C GLU A 126 14.67 -9.13 7.38
N ARG A 127 13.44 -9.02 7.88
CA ARG A 127 13.08 -9.28 9.28
C ARG A 127 12.71 -10.72 9.58
N LEU A 128 12.29 -11.48 8.58
CA LEU A 128 11.91 -12.88 8.77
C LEU A 128 13.15 -13.73 9.02
N GLU A 129 13.01 -14.73 9.89
CA GLU A 129 14.07 -15.67 10.25
C GLU A 129 13.64 -17.13 10.02
N GLY A 130 14.60 -18.04 10.03
CA GLY A 130 14.34 -19.49 9.96
C GLY A 130 13.50 -19.94 8.76
N ALA A 131 12.50 -20.78 9.04
CA ALA A 131 11.63 -21.37 8.02
C ALA A 131 10.80 -20.32 7.27
N ASP A 132 10.38 -19.26 7.95
CA ASP A 132 9.57 -18.19 7.37
C ASP A 132 10.39 -17.36 6.39
N ALA A 133 11.66 -17.06 6.70
CA ALA A 133 12.58 -16.41 5.78
C ALA A 133 12.80 -17.24 4.52
N ALA A 134 13.05 -18.55 4.67
CA ALA A 134 13.24 -19.45 3.55
C ALA A 134 12.00 -19.54 2.66
N ARG A 135 10.80 -19.53 3.26
CA ARG A 135 9.53 -19.50 2.54
C ARG A 135 9.34 -18.17 1.80
N ALA A 136 9.58 -17.05 2.46
CA ALA A 136 9.44 -15.72 1.87
C ALA A 136 10.40 -15.52 0.68
N ARG A 137 11.66 -15.94 0.78
CA ARG A 137 12.63 -15.88 -0.33
C ARG A 137 12.14 -16.62 -1.57
N ARG A 138 11.65 -17.86 -1.41
CA ARG A 138 11.08 -18.63 -2.54
C ARG A 138 9.89 -17.92 -3.20
N ILE A 139 9.04 -17.27 -2.40
CA ILE A 139 7.90 -16.49 -2.93
C ILE A 139 8.41 -15.30 -3.75
N VAL A 140 9.36 -14.53 -3.22
CA VAL A 140 9.94 -13.35 -3.90
C VAL A 140 10.74 -13.74 -5.14
N GLU A 141 11.50 -14.84 -5.10
CA GLU A 141 12.19 -15.40 -6.27
C GLU A 141 11.19 -15.78 -7.37
N ARG A 142 10.05 -16.40 -7.01
CA ARG A 142 8.98 -16.68 -7.95
C ARG A 142 8.42 -15.39 -8.56
N TRP A 143 8.12 -14.39 -7.76
CA TRP A 143 7.65 -13.09 -8.25
C TRP A 143 8.63 -12.44 -9.23
N ALA A 144 9.93 -12.51 -8.94
CA ALA A 144 10.97 -12.02 -9.84
C ALA A 144 10.97 -12.78 -11.18
N SER A 145 10.86 -14.11 -11.15
CA SER A 145 10.80 -14.94 -12.36
C SER A 145 9.55 -14.68 -13.22
N GLU A 146 8.47 -14.22 -12.60
CA GLU A 146 7.23 -13.84 -13.26
C GLU A 146 7.21 -12.36 -13.71
N GLY A 147 8.27 -11.59 -13.44
CA GLY A 147 8.34 -10.17 -13.79
C GLY A 147 7.47 -9.25 -12.94
N LEU A 148 7.04 -9.70 -11.75
CA LEU A 148 6.20 -8.92 -10.84
C LEU A 148 6.98 -7.85 -10.06
N LEU A 149 8.30 -8.01 -9.95
CA LEU A 149 9.19 -7.09 -9.26
C LEU A 149 9.94 -6.20 -10.27
N PRO A 150 10.21 -4.93 -9.93
CA PRO A 150 11.00 -4.06 -10.79
C PRO A 150 12.40 -4.65 -10.97
N GLN A 151 12.87 -4.67 -12.22
CA GLN A 151 14.25 -5.08 -12.54
C GLN A 151 15.19 -4.04 -11.94
N SER A 152 16.04 -4.46 -11.00
CA SER A 152 17.02 -3.59 -10.35
C SER A 152 18.19 -3.27 -11.27
#